data_AF-A0A537U320-F1
#
_entry.id   AF-A0A537U320-F1
#
_cell.length_a   1.000
_cell.length_b   1.000
_cell.length_c   1.000
_cell.angle_alpha   90.00
_cell.angle_beta   90.00
_cell.angle_gamma   90.00
#
_symmetry.space_group_name_H-M   'P 1'
#
loop_
_entity.id
_entity.type
_entity.pdbx_description
1 polymer ?
#
loop_
_entity_poly.entity_id
_entity_poly.type
_entity_poly.pdbx_seq_one_letter_code
_entity_poly.pdbx_strand_id
1 'polypeptide(L)' 'MINFHAAQVRNHRRNIERYCRLLATYLTALERQYLHKRIAEEHAELARLKESGATASSCAGGVRILHVAD' A
#
# COMPACT_ATOMS: atom_id res chain seq x y z
N MET A 1 -5.61 -20.36 7.75
CA MET A 1 -5.42 -19.05 8.42
C MET A 1 -5.27 -17.98 7.35
N ILE A 2 -6.11 -16.95 7.38
CA ILE A 2 -5.97 -15.80 6.47
C ILE A 2 -4.80 -14.96 6.98
N ASN A 3 -3.83 -14.65 6.11
CA ASN A 3 -2.82 -13.64 6.41
C ASN A 3 -3.50 -12.26 6.35
N PHE A 4 -3.71 -11.65 7.52
CA PHE A 4 -4.42 -10.39 7.68
C PHE A 4 -3.75 -9.23 6.91
N HIS A 5 -2.41 -9.16 6.90
CA HIS A 5 -1.68 -8.14 6.15
C HIS A 5 -1.91 -8.29 4.64
N ALA A 6 -1.80 -9.51 4.12
CA ALA A 6 -2.09 -9.80 2.71
C ALA A 6 -3.57 -9.59 2.35
N ALA A 7 -4.50 -9.79 3.27
CA ALA A 7 -5.91 -9.46 3.07
C ALA A 7 -6.13 -7.93 2.98
N GLN A 8 -5.47 -7.17 3.84
CA GLN A 8 -5.55 -5.71 3.86
C GLN A 8 -4.98 -5.09 2.57
N VAL A 9 -3.79 -5.51 2.15
CA VAL A 9 -3.18 -5.06 0.88
C VAL A 9 -4.09 -5.35 -0.32
N ARG A 10 -4.71 -6.53 -0.37
CA ARG A 10 -5.68 -6.88 -1.43
C ARG A 10 -6.91 -5.98 -1.39
N ASN A 11 -7.39 -5.64 -0.20
CA ASN A 11 -8.56 -4.76 -0.04
C ASN A 11 -8.29 -3.36 -0.59
N HIS A 12 -7.15 -2.75 -0.24
CA HIS A 12 -6.76 -1.43 -0.76
C HIS A 12 -6.61 -1.41 -2.28
N ARG A 13 -5.99 -2.44 -2.87
CA ARG A 13 -5.89 -2.59 -4.33
C ARG A 13 -7.27 -2.65 -5.00
N ARG A 14 -8.18 -3.45 -4.45
CA ARG A 14 -9.56 -3.54 -4.96
C ARG A 14 -10.31 -2.21 -4.88
N ASN A 15 -10.12 -1.45 -3.79
CA ASN A 15 -10.72 -0.14 -3.65
C ASN A 15 -10.21 0.84 -4.72
N ILE A 16 -8.90 0.88 -4.97
CA ILE A 16 -8.30 1.70 -6.03
C ILE A 16 -8.90 1.34 -7.39
N GLU A 17 -8.91 0.06 -7.76
CA GLU A 17 -9.48 -0.40 -9.02
C GLU A 17 -10.95 0.02 -9.17
N ARG A 18 -11.74 -0.13 -8.09
CA ARG A 18 -13.14 0.27 -8.07
C ARG A 18 -13.29 1.79 -8.28
N TYR A 19 -12.52 2.61 -7.58
CA TYR A 19 -12.60 4.06 -7.71
C TYR A 19 -12.14 4.54 -9.08
N CYS A 20 -11.10 3.93 -9.67
CA CYS A 20 -10.70 4.20 -11.05
C CYS A 20 -11.81 3.86 -12.05
N ARG A 21 -12.56 2.76 -11.85
CA ARG A 21 -13.72 2.43 -12.70
C ARG A 21 -14.86 3.44 -12.53
N LEU A 22 -15.12 3.90 -11.31
CA LEU A 22 -16.13 4.94 -11.06
C LEU A 22 -15.76 6.27 -11.73
N LEU A 23 -14.48 6.63 -11.80
CA LEU A 23 -14.05 7.84 -12.50
C LEU A 23 -14.39 7.87 -13.99
N ALA A 24 -14.60 6.70 -14.60
CA ALA A 24 -15.01 6.54 -15.99
C ALA A 24 -16.53 6.71 -16.20
N THR A 25 -17.32 6.88 -15.14
CA THR A 25 -18.77 7.14 -15.24
C THR A 25 -19.09 8.63 -15.18
N TYR A 26 -20.36 8.97 -15.39
CA TYR A 26 -20.87 10.32 -15.12
C TYR A 26 -20.83 10.59 -13.62
N LEU A 27 -20.12 11.66 -13.25
CA LEU A 27 -19.92 12.10 -11.88
C LEU A 27 -19.99 13.62 -11.86
N THR A 28 -20.56 14.16 -10.79
CA THR A 28 -20.45 15.57 -10.46
C THR A 28 -18.99 15.94 -10.15
N ALA A 29 -18.67 17.24 -10.19
CA ALA A 29 -17.34 17.72 -9.83
C ALA A 29 -16.95 17.30 -8.40
N LEU A 30 -17.89 17.35 -7.47
CA LEU A 30 -17.69 16.99 -6.07
C LEU A 30 -17.37 15.49 -5.92
N GLU A 31 -18.14 14.62 -6.57
CA GLU A 31 -17.90 13.17 -6.53
C GLU A 31 -16.55 12.81 -7.15
N ARG A 32 -16.19 13.44 -8.27
CA ARG A 32 -14.89 13.24 -8.92
C ARG A 32 -13.74 13.67 -8.01
N GLN A 33 -13.85 14.82 -7.36
CA GLN A 33 -12.85 15.30 -6.40
C GLN A 33 -12.72 14.35 -5.22
N TYR A 34 -13.85 13.87 -4.68
CA TYR A 34 -13.87 12.89 -3.61
C TYR A 34 -13.15 11.60 -4.00
N LEU A 35 -13.43 11.05 -5.19
CA LEU A 35 -12.77 9.83 -5.65
C LEU A 35 -11.26 10.00 -5.83
N HIS A 36 -10.79 11.12 -6.39
CA HIS A 36 -9.35 11.38 -6.49
C HIS A 36 -8.68 11.42 -5.11
N LYS A 37 -9.31 12.09 -4.14
CA LYS A 37 -8.82 12.12 -2.75
C LYS A 37 -8.75 10.71 -2.17
N ARG A 38 -9.82 9.92 -2.31
CA ARG A 38 -9.88 8.53 -1.83
C ARG A 38 -8.81 7.65 -2.47
N ILE A 39 -8.59 7.75 -3.78
CA ILE A 39 -7.54 6.99 -4.48
C ILE A 39 -6.16 7.33 -3.90
N ALA A 40 -5.86 8.62 -3.69
CA ALA A 40 -4.59 9.05 -3.10
C ALA A 40 -4.40 8.48 -1.68
N GLU A 41 -5.46 8.48 -0.87
CA GLU A 41 -5.44 7.90 0.49
C GLU A 41 -5.20 6.38 0.48
N GLU A 42 -5.82 5.62 -0.44
CA GLU A 42 -5.58 4.18 -0.58
C GLU A 42 -4.13 3.88 -0.99
N HIS A 43 -3.54 4.69 -1.89
CA HIS A 43 -2.13 4.57 -2.25
C HIS A 43 -1.20 4.86 -1.06
N ALA A 44 -1.51 5.88 -0.26
CA ALA A 44 -0.75 6.22 0.94
C ALA A 44 -0.80 5.08 1.98
N GLU A 45 -1.95 4.45 2.18
CA GLU A 45 -2.08 3.30 3.09
C GLU A 45 -1.30 2.08 2.56
N LEU A 46 -1.35 1.81 1.24
CA LEU A 46 -0.52 0.77 0.64
C LEU A 46 0.98 1.02 0.83
N ALA A 47 1.44 2.27 0.78
CA ALA A 47 2.83 2.63 1.06
C ALA A 47 3.18 2.32 2.52
N ARG A 48 2.35 2.75 3.49
CA ARG A 48 2.52 2.44 4.92
C ARG A 48 2.56 0.94 5.20
N LEU A 49 1.71 0.15 4.55
CA LEU A 49 1.67 -1.31 4.73
C LEU A 49 2.91 -2.01 4.16
N LYS A 50 3.52 -1.47 3.12
CA LYS A 50 4.80 -1.98 2.59
C LYS A 50 5.93 -1.68 3.56
N GLU A 51 5.97 -0.48 4.12
CA GLU A 51 6.97 -0.08 5.12
C GLU A 51 6.86 -0.92 6.40
N SER A 52 5.64 -1.17 6.90
CA SER A 52 5.41 -2.00 8.09
C SER A 52 5.69 -3.49 7.87
N GLY A 53 5.48 -3.99 6.66
CA GLY A 53 5.87 -5.35 6.29
C GLY A 53 7.38 -5.53 6.14
N ALA A 54 8.09 -4.50 5.68
CA ALA A 54 9.54 -4.52 5.50
C ALA A 54 10.30 -4.49 6.83
N THR A 55 9.83 -3.74 7.82
CA THR A 55 10.47 -3.67 9.15
C THR A 55 10.34 -4.99 9.93
N ALA A 56 9.25 -5.74 9.76
CA ALA A 56 9.08 -7.06 10.36
C ALA A 56 10.04 -8.13 9.77
N SER A 57 10.55 -7.94 8.55
CA SER A 57 11.52 -8.86 7.93
C SER A 57 12.98 -8.56 8.31
N SER A 58 13.26 -7.41 8.94
CA SER A 58 14.62 -6.95 9.22
C SER A 58 15.27 -7.58 10.46
N CYS A 59 14.54 -8.35 11.28
CA CYS A 59 15.12 -9.04 12.44
C CYS A 59 15.77 -10.40 12.10
N ALA A 60 15.74 -10.84 10.83
CA ALA A 60 16.35 -12.08 10.38
C ALA A 60 17.44 -11.82 9.33
N GLY A 61 18.63 -11.38 9.77
CA GLY A 61 19.83 -11.38 8.92
C GLY A 61 20.69 -10.12 9.05
N GLY A 62 21.59 -10.13 10.03
CA GLY A 62 22.50 -9.00 10.25
C GLY A 62 23.79 -9.38 10.96
N VAL A 63 24.48 -10.45 10.55
CA VAL A 63 25.94 -10.53 10.77
C VAL A 63 26.60 -9.88 9.57
N ARG A 64 26.94 -8.59 9.69
CA ARG A 64 27.90 -7.97 8.78
C ARG A 64 29.29 -8.18 9.38
N ILE A 65 30.02 -9.17 8.86
CA ILE A 65 31.47 -9.25 9.06
C ILE A 65 32.07 -8.07 8.28
N LEU A 66 32.56 -7.07 9.01
CA LEU A 66 33.49 -6.09 8.44
C LEU A 66 34.85 -6.78 8.34
N HIS A 67 35.23 -7.18 7.14
CA HIS A 67 36.61 -7.51 6.82
C HIS A 67 37.35 -6.18 6.64
N VAL A 68 38.19 -5.81 7.61
CA VAL A 68 39.22 -4.78 7.42
C VAL A 68 40.42 -5.51 6.85
N ALA A 69 40.78 -5.17 5.61
CA ALA A 69 42.07 -5.56 5.04
C ALA A 69 43.16 -4.64 5.64
N ASP A 70 44.28 -5.26 6.01
CA ASP A 70 45.54 -4.60 6.38
C ASP A 70 46.10 -3.70 5.27
#